data_AF-A0A5N8HL57-F1
#
_entry.id   AF-A0A5N8HL57-F1
#
_cell.length_a   1.000
_cell.length_b   1.000
_cell.length_c   1.000
_cell.angle_alpha   90.00
_cell.angle_beta   90.00
_cell.angle_gamma   90.00
#
_symmetry.space_group_name_H-M   'P 1'
#
loop_
_entity.id
_entity.type
_entity.pdbx_description
1 polymer ?
#
loop_
_entity_poly.entity_id
_entity_poly.type
_entity_poly.pdbx_seq_one_letter_code
_entity_poly.pdbx_strand_id
1 'polypeptide(L)' 'MNNIQIRNYQPGDFQQLCAIFLRAVTMTASQHYSPQQIAAWAQIDESRWKEKLA' A
#
# COMPACT_ATOMS: atom_id res chain seq x y z
N MET A 1 0.45 -27.19 -3.53
CA MET A 1 -0.21 -25.94 -3.96
C MET A 1 -0.28 -25.01 -2.77
N ASN A 2 0.16 -23.76 -2.92
CA ASN A 2 0.01 -22.77 -1.84
C ASN A 2 -1.47 -22.43 -1.69
N ASN A 3 -2.00 -22.61 -0.50
CA ASN A 3 -3.38 -22.26 -0.17
C ASN A 3 -3.45 -20.73 0.03
N ILE A 4 -3.97 -20.01 -0.98
CA ILE A 4 -4.20 -18.57 -0.88
C ILE A 4 -5.60 -18.36 -0.32
N GLN A 5 -5.69 -17.66 0.81
CA GLN A 5 -6.97 -17.29 1.43
C GLN A 5 -7.11 -15.77 1.41
N ILE A 6 -8.26 -15.30 0.91
CA ILE A 6 -8.66 -13.89 0.98
C ILE A 6 -9.57 -13.74 2.20
N ARG A 7 -9.29 -12.75 3.03
CA ARG A 7 -10.05 -12.45 4.25
C ARG A 7 -10.24 -10.94 4.39
N ASN A 8 -11.15 -10.55 5.27
CA ASN A 8 -11.35 -9.14 5.62
C ASN A 8 -10.07 -8.54 6.23
N TYR A 9 -9.88 -7.25 5.96
CA TYR A 9 -8.86 -6.44 6.61
C TYR A 9 -9.05 -6.45 8.12
N GLN A 10 -7.96 -6.51 8.86
CA GLN A 10 -7.90 -6.33 10.30
C GLN A 10 -6.95 -5.18 10.62
N PRO A 11 -7.17 -4.41 11.71
CA PRO A 11 -6.30 -3.28 12.06
C PRO A 11 -4.80 -3.62 12.14
N GLY A 12 -4.46 -4.84 12.56
CA GLY A 12 -3.08 -5.35 12.61
C GLY A 12 -2.40 -5.55 11.24
N ASP A 13 -3.18 -5.55 10.14
CA ASP A 13 -2.64 -5.71 8.78
C ASP A 13 -2.03 -4.42 8.22
N PHE A 14 -2.22 -3.28 8.91
CA PHE A 14 -1.87 -1.96 8.38
C PHE A 14 -0.43 -1.87 7.85
N GLN A 15 0.55 -2.36 8.61
CA GLN A 15 1.95 -2.33 8.18
C GLN A 15 2.21 -3.18 6.93
N GLN A 16 1.60 -4.36 6.84
CA GLN A 16 1.75 -5.25 5.68
C GLN A 16 1.05 -4.66 4.45
N LEU A 17 -0.11 -4.03 4.63
CA LEU A 17 -0.82 -3.29 3.59
C LEU A 17 0.05 -2.14 3.06
N CYS A 18 0.68 -1.36 3.94
CA CYS A 18 1.60 -0.28 3.57
C CYS A 18 2.79 -0.81 2.75
N ALA A 19 3.40 -1.91 3.16
CA ALA A 19 4.52 -2.52 2.44
C ALA A 19 4.12 -2.98 1.03
N ILE A 20 2.93 -3.60 0.88
CA ILE A 20 2.39 -4.00 -0.41
C ILE A 20 2.14 -2.78 -1.29
N PHE A 21 1.52 -1.73 -0.74
CA PHE A 21 1.21 -0.50 -1.46
C PHE A 21 2.49 0.20 -1.97
N LEU A 22 3.49 0.40 -1.11
CA LEU A 22 4.76 1.03 -1.49
C LEU A 22 5.50 0.22 -2.55
N ARG A 23 5.51 -1.10 -2.43
CA ARG A 23 6.11 -1.98 -3.42
C ARG A 23 5.39 -1.87 -4.76
N ALA A 24 4.05 -1.89 -4.75
CA ALA A 24 3.24 -1.74 -5.95
C ALA A 24 3.52 -0.40 -6.62
N VAL A 25 3.41 0.72 -5.89
CA VAL A 25 3.58 2.06 -6.44
C VAL A 25 4.99 2.28 -6.99
N THR A 26 6.01 1.70 -6.36
CA THR A 26 7.38 1.82 -6.86
C THR A 26 7.59 0.95 -8.10
N MET A 27 7.14 -0.30 -8.08
CA MET A 27 7.44 -1.25 -9.16
C MET A 27 6.58 -1.01 -10.40
N THR A 28 5.26 -0.82 -10.24
CA THR A 28 4.34 -0.70 -11.39
C THR A 28 4.33 0.70 -11.99
N ALA A 29 4.48 1.73 -11.17
CA ALA A 29 4.44 3.12 -11.63
C ALA A 29 5.78 3.58 -12.20
N SER A 30 6.89 2.89 -11.92
CA SER A 30 8.24 3.25 -12.39
C SER A 30 8.35 3.46 -13.90
N GLN A 31 7.52 2.80 -14.70
CA GLN A 31 7.54 2.91 -16.17
C GLN A 31 6.90 4.20 -16.71
N HIS A 32 6.02 4.84 -15.93
CA HIS A 32 5.16 5.93 -16.42
C HIS A 32 5.29 7.21 -15.60
N TYR A 33 5.90 7.15 -14.42
CA TYR A 33 5.93 8.24 -13.47
C TYR A 33 7.37 8.59 -13.09
N SER A 34 7.65 9.89 -12.97
CA SER A 34 8.93 10.37 -12.48
C SER A 34 9.12 9.98 -11.01
N PRO A 35 10.37 9.95 -10.51
CA PRO A 35 10.63 9.68 -9.10
C PRO A 35 9.86 10.61 -8.14
N GLN A 36 9.64 11.87 -8.53
CA GLN A 36 8.88 12.84 -7.73
C GLN A 36 7.39 12.49 -7.68
N GLN A 37 6.82 12.01 -8.79
CA GLN A 37 5.42 11.58 -8.85
C GLN A 37 5.22 10.30 -8.02
N ILE A 38 6.17 9.36 -8.08
CA ILE A 38 6.15 8.16 -7.24
C ILE A 38 6.25 8.54 -5.76
N ALA A 39 7.16 9.46 -5.41
CA ALA A 39 7.31 9.93 -4.03
C ALA A 39 6.04 10.63 -3.50
N ALA A 40 5.33 11.36 -4.35
CA ALA A 40 4.06 11.98 -3.99
C ALA A 40 2.97 10.94 -3.67
N TRP A 41 2.93 9.82 -4.41
CA TRP A 41 1.99 8.72 -4.13
C TRP A 41 2.43 7.81 -2.98
N ALA A 42 3.74 7.67 -2.75
CA ALA A 42 4.31 6.87 -1.67
C ALA A 42 4.15 7.50 -0.27
N GLN A 43 3.43 8.62 -0.16
CA GLN A 43 3.13 9.24 1.13
C GLN A 43 2.11 8.42 1.91
N ILE A 44 2.52 7.86 3.03
CA ILE A 44 1.64 7.14 3.96
C ILE A 44 1.36 8.02 5.17
N ASP A 45 0.11 8.41 5.33
CA ASP A 45 -0.41 9.06 6.53
C ASP A 45 -1.28 8.05 7.29
N GLU A 46 -0.70 7.44 8.31
CA GLU A 46 -1.36 6.41 9.11
C GLU A 46 -2.67 6.90 9.75
N SER A 47 -2.75 8.18 10.14
CA SER A 47 -3.97 8.74 10.74
C SER A 47 -5.12 8.77 9.74
N ARG A 48 -4.87 9.30 8.54
CA ARG A 48 -5.85 9.34 7.45
C ARG A 48 -6.25 7.96 6.95
N TRP A 49 -5.31 7.02 6.92
CA TRP A 49 -5.63 5.66 6.51
C TRP A 49 -6.47 4.94 7.55
N LYS A 50 -6.19 5.11 8.85
CA LYS A 50 -7.04 4.57 9.92
C LYS A 50 -8.45 5.13 9.88
N GLU A 51 -8.62 6.42 9.60
CA GLU A 51 -9.94 7.02 9.40
C GLU A 51 -10.72 6.41 8.22
N LYS A 52 -10.03 6.04 7.13
CA LYS A 52 -10.66 5.43 5.95
C LYS A 52 -10.96 3.94 6.10
N LEU A 53 -10.25 3.25 6.99
CA LEU A 53 -10.35 1.81 7.21
C LEU A 53 -11.20 1.45 8.44
N ALA A 54 -11.57 2.44 9.26
CA ALA A 54 -12.54 2.32 10.35
C ALA A 54 -13.99 2.28 9.83
#